data_AF-A0A2N2X6F5-F1
#
_entry.id   AF-A0A2N2X6F5-F1
#
_cell.length_a   1.000
_cell.length_b   1.000
_cell.length_c   1.000
_cell.angle_alpha   90.00
_cell.angle_beta   90.00
_cell.angle_gamma   90.00
#
_symmetry.space_group_name_H-M   'P 1'
#
loop_
_entity.id
_entity.type
_entity.pdbx_description
1 polymer ?
#
loop_
_entity_poly.entity_id
_entity_poly.type
_entity_poly.pdbx_seq_one_letter_code
_entity_poly.pdbx_strand_id
1 'polypeptide(L)'
;MFRLTFSRNSSKYFEKAVEIVRGLGGTLNGDVAVLEIPEYELLEAYQKLVPLLVLVQKWKGLKAWYNNKEVKAFDFLFNAWRNIGECAKRKIEFGNSIYCWPDIDIEEWGCHRLTSVPGRMLRGTGNFERNGRYWYNLGAFESQTIWKVDKEQLFAVLKNRAEHSGVSLCPFFSIERIKEIIDKLPTIIMVDGIHFRYYIPPGESHPTNIRHIPKEQSIISTPVGASYSVTAELHYIGQNIQPLKKAFEKGMGRN
;
A
#
# COMPACT_ATOMS: atom_id res chain seq x y z
N MET A 1 -15.67 11.62 -2.87
CA MET A 1 -16.19 12.35 -4.04
C MET A 1 -15.04 12.85 -4.92
N PHE A 2 -15.17 12.77 -6.24
CA PHE A 2 -14.25 13.41 -7.19
C PHE A 2 -14.87 14.70 -7.73
N ARG A 3 -14.08 15.78 -7.77
CA ARG A 3 -14.49 17.08 -8.30
C ARG A 3 -13.49 17.55 -9.32
N LEU A 4 -13.96 18.03 -10.46
CA LEU A 4 -13.16 18.62 -11.52
C LEU A 4 -13.71 20.01 -11.84
N THR A 5 -12.82 20.98 -11.96
CA THR A 5 -13.19 22.34 -12.35
C THR A 5 -12.25 22.88 -13.39
N PHE A 6 -12.76 23.69 -14.31
CA PHE A 6 -11.93 24.54 -15.15
C PHE A 6 -12.58 25.91 -15.36
N SER A 7 -11.76 26.95 -15.25
CA SER A 7 -12.17 28.31 -15.57
C SER A 7 -12.22 28.56 -17.06
N ARG A 8 -12.88 29.66 -17.45
CA ARG A 8 -12.89 30.19 -18.81
C ARG A 8 -11.49 30.22 -19.41
N ASN A 9 -11.41 29.77 -20.66
CA ASN A 9 -10.17 29.66 -21.42
C ASN A 9 -10.39 30.26 -22.81
N SER A 10 -9.35 30.89 -23.38
CA SER A 10 -9.40 31.44 -24.75
C SER A 10 -9.38 30.38 -25.84
N SER A 11 -9.20 29.11 -25.48
CA SER A 11 -9.28 27.97 -26.38
C SER A 11 -10.63 27.92 -27.11
N LYS A 12 -10.59 27.70 -28.43
CA LYS A 12 -11.78 27.41 -29.25
C LYS A 12 -12.57 26.18 -28.79
N TYR A 13 -11.99 25.35 -27.93
CA TYR A 13 -12.62 24.15 -27.37
C TYR A 13 -13.34 24.41 -26.04
N PHE A 14 -13.38 25.65 -25.53
CA PHE A 14 -14.04 25.99 -24.26
C PHE A 14 -15.52 25.58 -24.25
N GLU A 15 -16.31 26.04 -25.21
CA GLU A 15 -17.74 25.72 -25.29
C GLU A 15 -17.99 24.21 -25.39
N LYS A 16 -17.17 23.51 -26.19
CA LYS A 16 -17.24 22.04 -26.30
C LYS A 16 -16.94 21.35 -24.97
N ALA A 17 -15.97 21.85 -24.19
CA ALA A 17 -15.68 21.29 -22.87
C ALA A 17 -16.85 21.53 -21.90
N VAL A 18 -17.48 22.70 -21.94
CA VAL A 18 -18.68 23.02 -21.13
C VAL A 18 -19.86 22.12 -21.51
N GLU A 19 -20.08 21.88 -22.80
CA GLU A 19 -21.11 20.96 -23.29
C GLU A 19 -20.90 19.54 -22.73
N ILE A 20 -19.67 19.03 -22.78
CA ILE A 20 -19.35 17.72 -22.20
C ILE A 20 -19.59 17.72 -20.69
N VAL A 21 -19.20 18.77 -19.96
CA VAL A 21 -19.48 18.87 -18.51
C VAL A 21 -20.98 18.81 -18.23
N ARG A 22 -21.80 19.56 -18.97
CA ARG A 22 -23.27 19.53 -18.82
C ARG A 22 -23.85 18.15 -19.13
N GLY A 23 -23.37 17.50 -20.19
CA GLY A 23 -23.77 16.14 -20.55
C GLY A 23 -23.43 15.09 -19.49
N LEU A 24 -22.44 15.39 -18.63
CA LEU A 24 -22.06 14.56 -17.48
C LEU A 24 -22.73 15.00 -16.16
N GLY A 25 -23.71 15.91 -16.22
CA GLY A 25 -24.44 16.41 -15.05
C GLY A 25 -23.74 17.53 -14.28
N GLY A 26 -22.64 18.07 -14.82
CA GLY A 26 -21.96 19.23 -14.25
C GLY A 26 -22.62 20.56 -14.61
N THR A 27 -22.14 21.63 -13.97
CA THR A 27 -22.71 22.98 -14.08
C THR A 27 -21.65 24.01 -14.48
N LEU A 28 -22.11 25.18 -14.92
CA LEU A 28 -21.28 26.35 -15.16
C LEU A 28 -21.67 27.43 -14.16
N ASN A 29 -20.79 27.70 -13.20
CA ASN A 29 -20.99 28.70 -12.15
C ASN A 29 -20.20 29.96 -12.52
N GLY A 30 -20.87 30.92 -13.18
CA GLY A 30 -20.21 32.07 -13.79
C GLY A 30 -19.26 31.63 -14.90
N ASP A 31 -17.97 31.89 -14.73
CA ASP A 31 -16.92 31.50 -15.67
C ASP A 31 -16.21 30.18 -15.29
N VAL A 32 -16.75 29.40 -14.34
CA VAL A 32 -16.13 28.16 -13.86
C VAL A 32 -17.03 26.96 -14.09
N ALA A 33 -16.60 26.04 -14.94
CA ALA A 33 -17.26 24.75 -15.09
C ALA A 33 -16.92 23.85 -13.89
N VAL A 34 -17.91 23.15 -13.36
CA VAL A 34 -17.80 22.26 -12.20
C VAL A 34 -18.45 20.92 -12.53
N LEU A 35 -17.71 19.84 -12.33
CA LEU A 35 -18.19 18.47 -12.46
C LEU A 35 -17.89 17.72 -11.16
N GLU A 36 -18.91 17.13 -10.56
CA GLU A 36 -18.79 16.33 -9.35
C GLU A 36 -19.28 14.92 -9.64
N ILE A 37 -18.47 13.93 -9.27
CA ILE A 37 -18.72 12.52 -9.55
C ILE A 37 -18.64 11.76 -8.22
N PRO A 38 -19.71 11.07 -7.82
CA PRO A 38 -19.70 10.20 -6.65
C PRO A 38 -18.65 9.08 -6.78
N GLU A 39 -18.11 8.61 -5.66
CA GLU A 39 -17.03 7.62 -5.69
C GLU A 39 -17.44 6.30 -6.34
N TYR A 40 -18.68 5.86 -6.09
CA TYR A 40 -19.21 4.61 -6.62
C TYR A 40 -19.36 4.62 -8.15
N GLU A 41 -19.41 5.79 -8.79
CA GLU A 41 -19.48 5.92 -10.27
C GLU A 41 -18.11 6.14 -10.90
N LEU A 42 -17.09 6.47 -10.11
CA LEU A 42 -15.86 7.05 -10.62
C LEU A 42 -15.04 6.10 -11.51
N LEU A 43 -15.04 4.80 -11.18
CA LEU A 43 -14.35 3.79 -11.97
C LEU A 43 -14.96 3.60 -13.36
N GLU A 44 -16.28 3.79 -13.49
CA GLU A 44 -17.02 3.69 -14.76
C GLU A 44 -17.01 5.02 -15.52
N ALA A 45 -16.96 6.14 -14.80
CA ALA A 45 -16.95 7.49 -15.37
C ALA A 45 -15.68 7.77 -16.18
N TYR A 46 -14.57 7.06 -15.95
CA TYR A 46 -13.30 7.29 -16.65
C TYR A 46 -13.48 7.40 -18.18
N GLN A 47 -14.14 6.42 -18.81
CA GLN A 47 -14.31 6.40 -20.26
C GLN A 47 -15.09 7.60 -20.78
N LYS A 48 -16.08 8.07 -20.01
CA LYS A 48 -16.88 9.25 -20.31
C LYS A 48 -16.10 10.55 -20.09
N LEU A 49 -15.12 10.55 -19.19
CA LEU A 49 -14.28 11.70 -18.86
C LEU A 49 -13.09 11.90 -19.81
N VAL A 50 -12.58 10.84 -20.46
CA VAL A 50 -11.42 10.96 -21.36
C VAL A 50 -11.59 12.07 -22.41
N PRO A 51 -12.73 12.19 -23.14
CA PRO A 51 -12.91 13.27 -24.10
C PRO A 51 -12.77 14.65 -23.49
N LEU A 52 -13.31 14.86 -22.28
CA LEU A 52 -13.17 16.12 -21.55
C LEU A 52 -11.70 16.38 -21.19
N LEU A 53 -11.05 15.41 -20.55
CA LEU A 53 -9.67 15.54 -20.08
C LEU A 53 -8.70 15.83 -21.21
N VAL A 54 -8.87 15.22 -22.38
CA VAL A 54 -8.05 15.50 -23.56
C VAL A 54 -8.11 16.97 -23.96
N LEU A 55 -9.28 17.62 -23.85
CA LEU A 55 -9.46 19.02 -24.17
C LEU A 55 -8.84 19.95 -23.11
N VAL A 56 -9.04 19.63 -21.83
CA VAL A 56 -8.78 20.57 -20.72
C VAL A 56 -7.46 20.33 -19.98
N GLN A 57 -6.80 19.18 -20.14
CA GLN A 57 -5.60 18.79 -19.34
C GLN A 57 -4.45 19.80 -19.36
N LYS A 58 -4.33 20.62 -20.42
CA LYS A 58 -3.27 21.64 -20.56
C LYS A 58 -3.71 23.03 -20.10
N TRP A 59 -4.95 23.20 -19.63
CA TRP A 59 -5.47 24.51 -19.25
C TRP A 59 -5.02 24.87 -17.84
N LYS A 60 -4.48 26.09 -17.66
CA LYS A 60 -4.00 26.59 -16.36
C LYS A 60 -5.10 26.62 -15.27
N GLY A 61 -6.35 26.75 -15.67
CA GLY A 61 -7.50 26.77 -14.76
C GLY A 61 -8.03 25.39 -14.39
N LEU A 62 -7.48 24.30 -14.93
CA LEU A 62 -7.91 22.95 -14.58
C LEU A 62 -7.44 22.60 -13.16
N LYS A 63 -8.38 22.22 -12.31
CA LYS A 63 -8.12 21.66 -10.99
C LYS A 63 -9.01 20.45 -10.76
N ALA A 64 -8.52 19.49 -9.99
CA ALA A 64 -9.31 18.36 -9.58
C ALA A 64 -9.00 17.97 -8.14
N TRP A 65 -9.99 17.39 -7.48
CA TRP A 65 -9.90 16.92 -6.11
C TRP A 65 -10.53 15.54 -5.99
N TYR A 66 -9.94 14.71 -5.15
CA TYR A 66 -10.55 13.49 -4.66
C TYR A 66 -10.50 13.51 -3.13
N ASN A 67 -11.65 13.37 -2.47
CA ASN A 67 -11.77 13.43 -1.01
C ASN A 67 -11.10 14.66 -0.40
N ASN A 68 -11.41 15.82 -0.97
CA ASN A 68 -10.89 17.14 -0.58
C ASN A 68 -9.37 17.32 -0.72
N LYS A 69 -8.68 16.38 -1.39
CA LYS A 69 -7.26 16.48 -1.70
C LYS A 69 -7.08 16.76 -3.18
N GLU A 70 -6.26 17.75 -3.51
CA GLU A 70 -5.98 18.10 -4.89
C GLU A 70 -5.20 16.97 -5.59
N VAL A 71 -5.63 16.62 -6.80
CA VAL A 71 -5.03 15.54 -7.61
C VAL A 71 -4.83 16.01 -9.04
N LYS A 72 -3.85 15.42 -9.73
CA LYS A 72 -3.72 15.57 -11.18
C LYS A 72 -4.82 14.73 -11.85
N ALA A 73 -5.84 15.39 -12.39
CA ALA A 73 -7.05 14.76 -12.90
C ALA A 73 -6.78 13.56 -13.82
N PHE A 74 -5.95 13.76 -14.86
CA PHE A 74 -5.64 12.72 -15.84
C PHE A 74 -4.90 11.54 -15.19
N ASP A 75 -3.80 11.81 -14.48
CA ASP A 75 -2.98 10.78 -13.84
C ASP A 75 -3.79 9.97 -12.82
N PHE A 76 -4.59 10.65 -11.99
CA PHE A 76 -5.41 10.00 -10.97
C PHE A 76 -6.45 9.08 -11.61
N LEU A 77 -7.25 9.60 -12.54
CA LEU A 77 -8.32 8.84 -13.18
C LEU A 77 -7.79 7.69 -14.04
N PHE A 78 -6.70 7.91 -14.78
CA PHE A 78 -6.03 6.87 -15.55
C PHE A 78 -5.53 5.74 -14.65
N ASN A 79 -4.85 6.09 -13.54
CA ASN A 79 -4.36 5.09 -12.60
C ASN A 79 -5.49 4.36 -11.89
N ALA A 80 -6.54 5.05 -11.46
CA ALA A 80 -7.71 4.44 -10.85
C ALA A 80 -8.36 3.44 -11.80
N TRP A 81 -8.66 3.85 -13.03
CA TRP A 81 -9.27 2.95 -14.02
C TRP A 81 -8.36 1.76 -14.38
N ARG A 82 -7.12 2.04 -14.79
CA ARG A 82 -6.17 1.03 -15.28
C ARG A 82 -5.76 0.04 -14.19
N ASN A 83 -5.47 0.52 -12.97
CA ASN A 83 -4.87 -0.33 -11.95
C ASN A 83 -5.91 -0.90 -10.98
N ILE A 84 -6.99 -0.16 -10.72
CA ILE A 84 -8.02 -0.54 -9.75
C ILE A 84 -9.25 -1.11 -10.45
N GLY A 85 -9.80 -0.40 -11.44
CA GLY A 85 -10.95 -0.87 -12.22
C GLY A 85 -10.70 -2.21 -12.90
N GLU A 86 -9.61 -2.32 -13.66
CA GLU A 86 -9.22 -3.58 -14.32
C GLU A 86 -8.90 -4.70 -13.32
N CYS A 87 -8.32 -4.37 -12.16
CA CYS A 87 -8.07 -5.35 -11.11
C CYS A 87 -9.37 -5.89 -10.49
N ALA A 88 -10.34 -5.00 -10.24
CA ALA A 88 -11.64 -5.37 -9.70
C ALA A 88 -12.42 -6.25 -10.70
N LYS A 89 -12.43 -5.90 -11.99
CA LYS A 89 -13.06 -6.71 -13.04
C LYS A 89 -12.49 -8.11 -13.10
N ARG A 90 -11.16 -8.25 -13.15
CA ARG A 90 -10.50 -9.57 -13.15
C ARG A 90 -10.87 -10.40 -11.91
N LYS A 91 -11.00 -9.77 -10.73
CA LYS A 91 -11.45 -10.48 -9.53
C LYS A 91 -12.89 -11.00 -9.69
N ILE A 92 -13.80 -10.20 -10.25
CA ILE A 92 -15.18 -10.62 -10.52
C ILE A 92 -15.20 -11.78 -11.51
N GLU A 93 -14.45 -11.66 -12.61
CA GLU A 93 -14.44 -12.63 -13.71
C GLU A 93 -13.80 -13.97 -13.33
N PHE A 94 -12.67 -13.95 -12.62
CA PHE A 94 -11.87 -15.15 -12.37
C PHE A 94 -11.99 -15.68 -10.94
N GLY A 95 -12.69 -14.98 -10.03
CA GLY A 95 -12.91 -15.40 -8.64
C GLY A 95 -11.64 -15.55 -7.78
N ASN A 96 -10.48 -15.15 -8.29
CA ASN A 96 -9.20 -15.44 -7.65
C ASN A 96 -8.89 -14.42 -6.54
N SER A 97 -9.19 -14.78 -5.30
CA SER A 97 -8.97 -13.96 -4.10
C SER A 97 -7.50 -13.62 -3.87
N ILE A 98 -6.57 -14.45 -4.37
CA ILE A 98 -5.12 -14.32 -4.18
C ILE A 98 -4.57 -13.03 -4.82
N TYR A 99 -5.29 -12.45 -5.79
CA TYR A 99 -4.82 -11.25 -6.50
C TYR A 99 -5.03 -9.95 -5.72
N CYS A 100 -6.08 -9.86 -4.90
CA CYS A 100 -6.27 -8.73 -4.00
C CYS A 100 -5.47 -8.91 -2.70
N TRP A 101 -5.31 -10.17 -2.30
CA TRP A 101 -4.68 -10.59 -1.07
C TRP A 101 -3.73 -11.70 -1.45
N PRO A 102 -2.47 -11.42 -1.83
CA PRO A 102 -1.53 -12.50 -1.94
C PRO A 102 -1.54 -13.24 -0.59
N ASP A 103 -1.36 -14.56 -0.65
CA ASP A 103 -1.62 -15.52 0.43
C ASP A 103 -1.23 -15.01 1.82
N ILE A 104 -1.75 -15.61 2.91
CA ILE A 104 -1.34 -15.26 4.29
C ILE A 104 0.20 -15.18 4.45
N ASP A 105 0.93 -15.85 3.55
CA ASP A 105 2.38 -15.87 3.48
C ASP A 105 3.09 -14.74 2.72
N ILE A 106 2.36 -13.88 2.00
CA ILE A 106 2.87 -12.70 1.28
C ILE A 106 2.10 -11.50 1.83
N GLU A 107 2.52 -11.01 2.99
CA GLU A 107 1.79 -10.00 3.73
C GLU A 107 1.99 -8.61 3.10
N GLU A 108 0.99 -8.18 2.34
CA GLU A 108 0.79 -6.79 1.95
C GLU A 108 -0.28 -6.11 2.82
N TRP A 109 -0.44 -4.80 2.71
CA TRP A 109 -1.39 -3.99 3.48
C TRP A 109 -2.85 -4.16 3.04
N GLY A 110 -3.31 -5.39 2.86
CA GLY A 110 -4.67 -5.66 2.44
C GLY A 110 -5.00 -5.23 1.00
N CYS A 111 -4.02 -4.94 0.16
CA CYS A 111 -4.25 -4.82 -1.28
C CYS A 111 -2.92 -4.89 -2.01
N HIS A 112 -2.82 -5.74 -3.04
CA HIS A 112 -1.65 -5.77 -3.93
C HIS A 112 -1.31 -4.41 -4.59
N ARG A 113 -2.30 -3.52 -4.70
CA ARG A 113 -2.10 -2.17 -5.27
C ARG A 113 -1.60 -1.14 -4.26
N LEU A 114 -1.44 -1.53 -2.99
CA LEU A 114 -0.90 -0.70 -1.91
C LEU A 114 0.61 -0.94 -1.66
N THR A 115 1.29 -1.62 -2.60
CA THR A 115 2.72 -2.04 -2.58
C THR A 115 3.77 -0.94 -2.38
N SER A 116 3.40 0.34 -2.51
CA SER A 116 4.36 1.48 -2.51
C SER A 116 4.39 2.26 -1.19
N VAL A 117 3.82 1.70 -0.13
CA VAL A 117 3.83 2.28 1.22
C VAL A 117 5.06 1.81 2.00
N PRO A 118 5.59 2.60 2.96
CA PRO A 118 6.43 2.07 4.03
C PRO A 118 5.85 0.78 4.62
N GLY A 119 6.38 -0.37 4.26
CA GLY A 119 5.82 -1.63 4.75
C GLY A 119 5.78 -2.74 3.71
N ARG A 120 6.96 -3.13 3.25
CA ARG A 120 7.17 -4.57 3.15
C ARG A 120 7.04 -5.12 4.57
N MET A 121 6.16 -6.09 4.82
CA MET A 121 6.25 -6.88 6.04
C MET A 121 7.60 -7.60 6.02
N LEU A 122 8.36 -7.50 7.11
CA LEU A 122 9.60 -8.26 7.23
C LEU A 122 9.24 -9.73 7.51
N ARG A 123 9.08 -10.55 6.48
CA ARG A 123 9.24 -11.99 6.68
C ARG A 123 10.72 -12.32 6.71
N GLY A 124 11.27 -12.44 7.92
CA GLY A 124 12.28 -13.42 8.38
C GLY A 124 13.61 -13.62 7.64
N THR A 125 13.77 -13.14 6.40
CA THR A 125 14.98 -13.29 5.56
C THR A 125 15.85 -12.04 5.60
N GLY A 126 15.29 -10.90 6.01
CA GLY A 126 16.04 -9.66 6.15
C GLY A 126 16.59 -9.09 4.83
N ASN A 127 15.96 -9.41 3.69
CA ASN A 127 16.24 -8.75 2.42
C ASN A 127 15.87 -7.26 2.49
N PHE A 128 16.83 -6.47 2.94
CA PHE A 128 16.72 -5.03 3.12
C PHE A 128 16.92 -4.32 1.79
N GLU A 129 15.95 -3.51 1.38
CA GLU A 129 16.18 -2.54 0.31
C GLU A 129 16.93 -1.36 0.90
N ARG A 130 18.05 -0.96 0.27
CA ARG A 130 18.98 0.08 0.80
C ARG A 130 18.29 1.39 1.21
N ASN A 131 17.11 1.67 0.65
CA ASN A 131 16.29 2.85 0.91
C ASN A 131 14.81 2.51 1.21
N GLY A 132 14.53 1.26 1.62
CA GLY A 132 13.18 0.82 1.94
C GLY A 132 12.68 1.49 3.22
N ARG A 133 11.44 1.98 3.19
CA ARG A 133 10.72 2.37 4.42
C ARG A 133 9.88 1.17 4.87
N TYR A 134 9.91 0.87 6.15
CA TYR A 134 9.20 -0.23 6.77
C TYR A 134 8.24 0.28 7.84
N TRP A 135 7.25 -0.54 8.21
CA TRP A 135 6.23 -0.16 9.20
C TRP A 135 6.85 0.29 10.54
N TYR A 136 7.92 -0.38 10.98
CA TYR A 136 8.59 -0.10 12.24
C TYR A 136 9.42 1.20 12.20
N ASN A 137 9.62 1.81 11.03
CA ASN A 137 10.31 3.10 10.94
C ASN A 137 9.42 4.29 11.35
N LEU A 138 8.11 4.06 11.52
CA LEU A 138 7.16 5.04 12.06
C LEU A 138 7.03 4.81 13.57
N GLY A 139 7.65 5.70 14.34
CA GLY A 139 7.74 5.56 15.79
C GLY A 139 8.74 6.53 16.39
N ALA A 140 8.98 6.36 17.69
CA ALA A 140 9.94 7.15 18.44
C ALA A 140 10.55 6.33 19.58
N PHE A 141 11.74 6.74 20.03
CA PHE A 141 12.33 6.21 21.25
C PHE A 141 11.51 6.65 22.48
N GLU A 142 10.98 5.69 23.23
CA GLU A 142 10.39 5.93 24.56
C GLU A 142 11.48 5.88 25.64
N SER A 143 12.53 5.09 25.41
CA SER A 143 13.76 5.10 26.18
C SER A 143 14.94 4.73 25.26
N GLN A 144 16.15 4.61 25.82
CA GLN A 144 17.32 4.20 25.04
C GLN A 144 17.09 2.86 24.33
N THR A 145 16.49 1.87 25.00
CA THR A 145 16.34 0.51 24.45
C THR A 145 14.94 0.21 23.90
N ILE A 146 14.00 1.14 24.02
CA ILE A 146 12.58 0.92 23.70
C ILE A 146 12.17 1.86 22.56
N TRP A 147 11.82 1.25 21.43
CA TRP A 147 11.19 1.92 20.30
C TRP A 147 9.68 1.68 20.32
N LYS A 148 8.91 2.77 20.38
CA LYS A 148 7.45 2.73 20.36
C LYS A 148 6.97 2.99 18.94
N VAL A 149 6.19 2.05 18.42
CA VAL A 149 5.66 2.10 17.05
C VAL A 149 4.44 3.02 17.04
N ASP A 150 4.44 3.98 16.12
CA ASP A 150 3.32 4.89 15.91
C ASP A 150 2.30 4.26 14.95
N LYS A 151 1.43 3.42 15.52
CA LYS A 151 0.36 2.72 14.78
C LYS A 151 -0.65 3.69 14.17
N GLU A 152 -0.92 4.82 14.82
CA GLU A 152 -1.85 5.83 14.33
C GLU A 152 -1.31 6.53 13.10
N GLN A 153 -0.04 6.95 13.13
CA GLN A 153 0.65 7.53 11.99
C GLN A 153 0.76 6.52 10.84
N LEU A 154 1.08 5.25 11.13
CA LEU A 154 1.11 4.19 10.13
C LEU A 154 -0.25 4.03 9.43
N PHE A 155 -1.34 3.97 10.20
CA PHE A 155 -2.69 3.91 9.65
C PHE A 155 -3.01 5.14 8.80
N ALA A 156 -2.66 6.34 9.27
CA ALA A 156 -2.87 7.58 8.54
C ALA A 156 -2.11 7.60 7.20
N VAL A 157 -0.86 7.14 7.17
CA VAL A 157 -0.04 7.02 5.95
C VAL A 157 -0.67 6.03 4.97
N LEU A 158 -1.12 4.87 5.45
CA LEU A 158 -1.76 3.84 4.64
C LEU A 158 -3.08 4.30 4.04
N LYS A 159 -3.95 4.89 4.87
CA LYS A 159 -5.21 5.49 4.45
C LYS A 159 -4.99 6.56 3.39
N ASN A 160 -4.06 7.47 3.65
CA ASN A 160 -3.73 8.56 2.74
C ASN A 160 -3.22 8.02 1.39
N ARG A 161 -2.38 6.98 1.39
CA ARG A 161 -1.94 6.33 0.15
C ARG A 161 -3.11 5.72 -0.60
N ALA A 162 -3.96 4.95 0.08
CA ALA A 162 -5.09 4.27 -0.55
C ALA A 162 -6.02 5.26 -1.26
N GLU A 163 -6.27 6.42 -0.63
CA GLU A 163 -7.02 7.52 -1.23
C GLU A 163 -6.31 8.11 -2.46
N HIS A 164 -5.02 8.44 -2.35
CA HIS A 164 -4.29 9.06 -3.47
C HIS A 164 -4.07 8.13 -4.67
N SER A 165 -3.90 6.84 -4.45
CA SER A 165 -3.73 5.86 -5.53
C SER A 165 -5.05 5.35 -6.09
N GLY A 166 -6.19 5.82 -5.57
CA GLY A 166 -7.52 5.37 -5.96
C GLY A 166 -7.86 3.94 -5.50
N VAL A 167 -7.05 3.34 -4.63
CA VAL A 167 -7.31 2.00 -4.07
C VAL A 167 -8.60 1.98 -3.26
N SER A 168 -8.92 3.10 -2.60
CA SER A 168 -10.19 3.30 -1.89
C SER A 168 -11.43 3.18 -2.78
N LEU A 169 -11.29 3.29 -4.11
CA LEU A 169 -12.39 3.10 -5.06
C LEU A 169 -12.68 1.62 -5.35
N CYS A 170 -11.81 0.71 -4.95
CA CYS A 170 -11.99 -0.71 -5.22
C CYS A 170 -13.17 -1.26 -4.38
N PRO A 171 -14.17 -1.92 -4.98
CA PRO A 171 -15.31 -2.49 -4.25
C PRO A 171 -14.92 -3.64 -3.30
N PHE A 172 -13.67 -4.12 -3.41
CA PHE A 172 -13.15 -5.20 -2.59
C PHE A 172 -12.17 -4.73 -1.52
N PHE A 173 -11.79 -3.46 -1.53
CA PHE A 173 -10.88 -2.91 -0.54
C PHE A 173 -11.63 -2.60 0.75
N SER A 174 -10.99 -2.88 1.89
CA SER A 174 -11.50 -2.52 3.21
C SER A 174 -10.41 -1.84 4.02
N ILE A 175 -10.74 -0.65 4.51
CA ILE A 175 -9.85 0.14 5.37
C ILE A 175 -9.80 -0.46 6.78
N GLU A 176 -10.87 -1.10 7.23
CA GLU A 176 -10.97 -1.82 8.49
C GLU A 176 -9.95 -2.95 8.54
N ARG A 177 -9.75 -3.66 7.43
CA ARG A 177 -8.75 -4.72 7.35
C ARG A 177 -7.32 -4.20 7.48
N ILE A 178 -7.02 -3.00 6.98
CA ILE A 178 -5.71 -2.36 7.25
C ILE A 178 -5.55 -2.12 8.74
N LYS A 179 -6.59 -1.61 9.41
CA LYS A 179 -6.57 -1.39 10.85
C LYS A 179 -6.33 -2.70 11.61
N GLU A 180 -7.03 -3.77 11.26
CA GLU A 180 -6.82 -5.11 11.86
C GLU A 180 -5.39 -5.63 11.69
N ILE A 181 -4.77 -5.38 10.53
CA ILE A 181 -3.36 -5.74 10.28
C ILE A 181 -2.44 -4.94 11.19
N ILE A 182 -2.65 -3.62 11.31
CA ILE A 182 -1.83 -2.74 12.16
C ILE A 182 -1.99 -3.08 13.64
N ASP A 183 -3.20 -3.41 14.07
CA ASP A 183 -3.49 -3.75 15.47
C ASP A 183 -2.68 -4.97 15.91
N LYS A 184 -2.45 -5.93 15.00
CA LYS A 184 -1.61 -7.13 15.24
C LYS A 184 -0.10 -6.85 15.29
N LEU A 185 0.37 -5.69 14.83
CA LEU A 185 1.79 -5.35 14.90
C LEU A 185 2.23 -5.14 16.36
N PRO A 186 3.51 -5.35 16.69
CA PRO A 186 4.05 -4.95 17.98
C PRO A 186 3.87 -3.45 18.24
N THR A 187 3.47 -3.08 19.46
CA THR A 187 3.45 -1.68 19.90
C THR A 187 4.85 -1.20 20.30
N ILE A 188 5.69 -2.13 20.78
CA ILE A 188 7.04 -1.86 21.28
C ILE A 188 8.01 -2.80 20.57
N ILE A 189 9.18 -2.27 20.24
CA ILE A 189 10.33 -3.01 19.72
C ILE A 189 11.52 -2.76 20.65
N MET A 190 12.18 -3.83 21.07
CA MET A 190 13.43 -3.75 21.81
C MET A 190 14.60 -3.53 20.86
N VAL A 191 15.44 -2.54 21.15
CA VAL A 191 16.67 -2.27 20.40
C VAL A 191 17.81 -2.99 21.09
N ASP A 192 17.94 -4.28 20.78
CA ASP A 192 18.84 -5.23 21.44
C ASP A 192 20.17 -5.45 20.69
N GLY A 193 20.33 -4.88 19.49
CA GLY A 193 21.49 -5.12 18.64
C GLY A 193 21.52 -6.52 18.00
N ILE A 194 20.49 -7.35 18.23
CA ILE A 194 20.37 -8.71 17.68
C ILE A 194 19.29 -8.73 16.59
N HIS A 195 18.12 -8.19 16.88
CA HIS A 195 16.98 -8.10 15.96
C HIS A 195 16.85 -6.69 15.40
N PHE A 196 17.14 -5.66 16.22
CA PHE A 196 17.06 -4.26 15.81
C PHE A 196 18.24 -3.47 16.36
N ARG A 197 18.75 -2.54 15.54
CA ARG A 197 19.80 -1.58 15.91
C ARG A 197 19.36 -0.15 15.67
N TYR A 198 20.01 0.77 16.37
CA TYR A 198 19.92 2.20 16.11
C TYR A 198 20.27 2.55 14.65
N TYR A 199 19.59 3.56 14.11
CA TYR A 199 19.90 4.16 12.83
C TYR A 199 19.99 5.68 13.00
N ILE A 200 21.11 6.23 12.52
CA ILE A 200 21.37 7.67 12.46
C ILE A 200 21.25 8.07 10.98
N PRO A 201 20.19 8.82 10.60
CA PRO A 201 20.06 9.35 9.26
C PRO A 201 21.22 10.29 8.90
N PRO A 202 21.55 10.46 7.61
CA PRO A 202 22.54 11.45 7.18
C PRO A 202 22.16 12.86 7.66
N GLY A 203 23.11 13.54 8.31
CA GLY A 203 22.90 14.89 8.85
C GLY A 203 22.45 14.96 10.31
N GLU A 204 22.16 13.81 10.94
CA GLU A 204 21.81 13.73 12.36
C GLU A 204 23.03 13.35 13.22
N SER A 205 23.09 13.86 14.45
CA SER A 205 24.13 13.51 15.44
C SER A 205 23.72 12.37 16.37
N HIS A 206 22.45 11.98 16.36
CA HIS A 206 21.89 11.01 17.30
C HIS A 206 20.92 10.04 16.58
N PRO A 207 20.69 8.84 17.14
CA PRO A 207 19.71 7.93 16.58
C PRO A 207 18.29 8.51 16.60
N THR A 208 17.66 8.57 15.44
CA THR A 208 16.25 8.98 15.30
C THR A 208 15.39 7.88 14.68
N ASN A 209 15.97 6.72 14.38
CA ASN A 209 15.24 5.56 13.87
C ASN A 209 15.88 4.24 14.30
N ILE A 210 15.25 3.13 13.92
CA ILE A 210 15.75 1.77 14.11
C ILE A 210 15.84 1.03 12.78
N ARG A 211 16.64 -0.02 12.74
CA ARG A 211 16.80 -0.89 11.58
C ARG A 211 16.84 -2.35 12.00
N HIS A 212 16.06 -3.18 11.32
CA HIS A 212 16.09 -4.62 11.53
C HIS A 212 17.42 -5.24 11.06
N ILE A 213 17.88 -6.25 11.79
CA ILE A 213 19.10 -7.01 11.51
C ILE A 213 18.70 -8.39 10.94
N PRO A 214 19.11 -8.72 9.70
CA PRO A 214 18.83 -10.02 9.09
C PRO A 214 19.47 -11.19 9.86
N LYS A 215 18.82 -12.36 9.91
CA LYS A 215 19.35 -13.58 10.56
C LYS A 215 20.70 -14.05 9.99
N GLU A 216 21.04 -13.72 8.75
CA GLU A 216 22.35 -14.03 8.17
C GLU A 216 23.48 -13.16 8.74
N GLN A 217 23.15 -12.01 9.36
CA GLN A 217 24.11 -11.08 9.98
C GLN A 217 24.16 -11.21 11.50
N SER A 218 23.20 -11.90 12.14
CA SER A 218 23.17 -12.08 13.59
C SER A 218 24.25 -13.03 14.14
N ILE A 219 25.04 -13.66 13.27
CA ILE A 219 26.16 -14.56 13.64
C ILE A 219 27.49 -13.79 13.75
N ILE A 220 27.55 -12.51 13.35
CA ILE A 220 28.81 -11.73 13.30
C ILE A 220 28.80 -10.53 14.26
N SER A 221 28.20 -10.70 15.43
CA SER A 221 28.44 -9.78 16.55
C SER A 221 28.66 -10.58 17.82
N THR A 222 29.82 -11.23 17.91
CA THR A 222 30.34 -11.70 19.20
C THR A 222 30.62 -10.48 20.09
N PRO A 223 30.09 -10.42 21.32
CA PRO A 223 30.70 -9.62 22.36
C PRO A 223 32.06 -10.23 22.68
N VAL A 224 33.07 -9.39 22.83
CA VAL A 224 34.39 -9.81 23.33
C VAL A 224 34.20 -10.40 24.74
N GLY A 225 34.42 -11.71 24.86
CA GLY A 225 34.61 -12.41 26.14
C GLY A 225 33.37 -13.10 26.72
N ALA A 226 33.05 -14.29 26.23
CA ALA A 226 32.53 -15.41 27.04
C ALA A 226 32.47 -16.68 26.18
N SER A 227 33.31 -17.66 26.53
CA SER A 227 33.27 -19.02 25.98
C SER A 227 32.25 -19.85 26.73
N TYR A 228 31.10 -20.19 26.13
CA TYR A 228 30.35 -21.39 26.54
C TYR A 228 29.62 -22.00 25.34
N SER A 229 29.94 -23.27 25.07
CA SER A 229 29.13 -24.20 24.29
C SER A 229 27.90 -24.62 25.11
N VAL A 230 26.69 -24.46 24.58
CA VAL A 230 25.57 -25.33 24.96
C VAL A 230 24.70 -25.60 23.73
N THR A 231 24.45 -26.88 23.57
CA THR A 231 23.65 -27.62 22.60
C THR A 231 22.20 -27.16 22.48
N ALA A 232 21.68 -27.36 21.27
CA ALA A 232 20.30 -27.15 20.88
C ALA A 232 19.31 -27.99 21.69
N GLU A 233 18.31 -27.33 22.27
CA GLU A 233 17.01 -27.92 22.56
C GLU A 233 15.95 -26.85 22.32
N LEU A 234 15.05 -27.09 21.36
CA LEU A 234 13.64 -26.75 21.54
C LEU A 234 12.80 -27.73 20.71
N HIS A 235 12.20 -28.64 21.46
CA HIS A 235 11.22 -29.65 21.10
C HIS A 235 10.05 -29.01 20.34
N TYR A 236 9.79 -29.54 19.14
CA TYR A 236 8.70 -29.15 18.27
C TYR A 236 7.42 -29.90 18.69
N ILE A 237 6.50 -29.22 19.39
CA ILE A 237 5.10 -29.69 19.50
C ILE A 237 4.37 -29.22 18.25
N GLY A 238 3.99 -30.16 17.40
CA GLY A 238 3.22 -29.90 16.17
C GLY A 238 3.44 -30.94 15.08
N GLN A 239 3.29 -32.23 15.42
CA GLN A 239 3.20 -33.32 14.44
C GLN A 239 1.93 -33.23 13.58
N ASN A 240 2.01 -33.82 12.38
CA ASN A 240 0.96 -34.10 11.39
C ASN A 240 0.53 -32.87 10.56
N ILE A 241 0.77 -32.80 9.24
CA ILE A 241 0.45 -33.81 8.22
C ILE A 241 1.52 -33.81 7.11
N GLN A 242 2.37 -34.84 7.06
CA GLN A 242 2.89 -35.44 5.82
C GLN A 242 3.33 -36.87 6.14
N PRO A 243 2.46 -37.87 5.87
CA PRO A 243 2.93 -38.98 5.05
C PRO A 243 1.78 -39.57 4.20
N LEU A 244 1.39 -38.88 3.11
CA LEU A 244 0.49 -39.47 2.10
C LEU A 244 0.93 -39.26 0.65
N LYS A 245 2.20 -38.87 0.42
CA LYS A 245 2.79 -38.78 -0.93
C LYS A 245 3.74 -39.93 -1.30
N LYS A 246 4.09 -40.82 -0.36
CA LYS A 246 4.98 -41.97 -0.63
C LYS A 246 4.31 -43.34 -0.62
N ALA A 247 3.00 -43.42 -0.38
CA ALA A 247 2.22 -44.65 -0.45
C ALA A 247 1.40 -44.80 -1.76
N PHE A 248 1.28 -43.74 -2.58
CA PHE A 248 0.50 -43.78 -3.83
C PHE A 248 1.33 -44.02 -5.10
N GLU A 249 2.66 -43.91 -5.04
CA GLU A 249 3.55 -44.10 -6.20
C GLU A 249 4.24 -45.48 -6.24
N LYS A 250 3.87 -46.41 -5.34
CA LYS A 250 4.38 -47.80 -5.32
C LYS A 250 3.31 -48.88 -5.60
N GLY A 251 2.10 -48.49 -6.02
CA GLY A 251 0.95 -49.41 -6.16
C GLY A 251 0.35 -49.57 -7.56
N MET A 252 0.85 -48.90 -8.60
CA MET A 252 0.34 -49.10 -9.97
C MET A 252 1.47 -49.22 -10.99
N GLY A 253 2.06 -50.42 -11.03
CA GLY A 253 2.85 -50.94 -12.14
C GLY A 253 2.34 -52.32 -12.53
N ARG A 254 1.41 -52.33 -13.50
CA ARG A 254 1.06 -53.38 -14.48
C ARG A 254 1.30 -54.86 -14.08
N ASN A 255 0.20 -55.59 -13.87
CA ASN A 255 -0.23 -56.73 -14.71
C ASN A 255 -1.63 -57.16 -14.27
#